data_AF-A0A954TCP7-F1
#
_entry.id   AF-A0A954TCP7-F1
#
_cell.length_a   1.000
_cell.length_b   1.000
_cell.length_c   1.000
_cell.angle_alpha   90.00
_cell.angle_beta   90.00
_cell.angle_gamma   90.00
#
_symmetry.space_group_name_H-M   'P 1'
#
loop_
_entity.id
_entity.type
_entity.pdbx_description
1 polymer ?
#
loop_
_entity_poly.entity_id
_entity_poly.type
_entity_poly.pdbx_seq_one_letter_code
_entity_poly.pdbx_strand_id
1 'polypeptide(L)'
;EPELNSIRNDPDKLRAIRRRLSDISWWMRLLCQHVGQRANHETKETGKFWEARFRAVRLLDESALLACVAYVDLNPIRAALAELIE
;
A
#
# COMPACT_ATOMS: atom_id res chain seq x y z
N GLU A 1 -0.47 11.07 25.89
CA GLU A 1 -0.45 12.55 25.73
C GLU A 1 0.91 13.17 25.41
N PRO A 2 2.06 12.79 26.02
CA PRO A 2 3.32 13.52 25.79
C PRO A 2 3.79 13.46 24.33
N GLU A 3 3.61 12.33 23.65
CA GLU A 3 3.95 12.19 22.23
C GLU A 3 3.10 13.10 21.33
N LEU A 4 1.79 13.14 21.57
CA LEU A 4 0.88 14.02 20.84
C LEU A 4 1.22 15.50 21.08
N ASN A 5 1.58 15.87 22.31
CA ASN A 5 2.00 17.22 22.63
C ASN A 5 3.33 17.58 21.96
N SER A 6 4.27 16.62 21.83
CA SER A 6 5.51 16.82 21.07
C SER A 6 5.29 17.06 19.57
N ILE A 7 4.12 16.69 19.04
CA ILE A 7 3.73 16.92 17.65
C ILE A 7 2.94 18.21 17.54
N ARG A 8 1.97 18.44 18.43
CA ARG A 8 1.08 19.61 18.42
C ARG A 8 1.83 20.91 18.69
N ASN A 9 2.85 20.88 19.55
CA ASN A 9 3.62 22.05 19.95
C ASN A 9 4.77 22.38 18.99
N ASP A 10 4.94 21.60 17.92
CA ASP A 10 5.93 21.83 16.87
C ASP A 10 5.20 21.97 15.52
N PRO A 11 4.99 23.22 15.02
CA PRO A 11 4.24 23.48 13.80
C PRO A 11 4.82 22.80 12.55
N ASP A 12 6.14 22.66 12.47
CA ASP A 12 6.83 22.07 11.32
C ASP A 12 6.68 20.55 11.34
N LYS A 13 6.87 19.93 12.51
CA LYS A 13 6.62 18.49 12.70
C LYS A 13 5.17 18.13 12.45
N LEU A 14 4.22 18.94 12.95
CA LEU A 14 2.79 18.74 12.69
C LEU A 14 2.47 18.79 11.20
N ARG A 15 2.99 19.79 10.48
CA ARG A 15 2.80 19.94 9.03
C ARG A 15 3.38 18.75 8.26
N ALA A 16 4.59 18.33 8.61
CA ALA A 16 5.23 17.18 7.98
C ALA A 16 4.46 15.88 8.19
N ILE A 17 3.98 15.63 9.41
CA ILE A 17 3.20 14.44 9.75
C ILE A 17 1.85 14.46 9.02
N ARG A 18 1.12 15.58 9.03
CA ARG A 18 -0.15 15.71 8.29
C ARG A 18 0.04 15.42 6.80
N ARG A 19 1.07 16.00 6.18
CA ARG A 19 1.40 15.75 4.77
C ARG A 19 1.63 14.26 4.50
N ARG A 20 2.41 13.58 5.36
CA ARG A 20 2.70 12.15 5.23
C ARG A 20 1.45 11.27 5.40
N LEU A 21 0.56 11.63 6.33
CA LEU A 21 -0.70 10.90 6.56
C LEU A 21 -1.68 11.03 5.38
N SER A 22 -1.61 12.12 4.62
CA SER A 22 -2.42 12.32 3.41
C SER A 22 -1.75 11.84 2.11
N ASP A 23 -0.53 11.30 2.16
CA ASP A 23 0.25 10.91 0.99
C ASP A 23 0.29 9.38 0.84
N ILE A 24 -0.55 8.85 -0.06
CA ILE A 24 -0.61 7.42 -0.34
C ILE A 24 0.72 6.86 -0.86
N SER A 25 1.52 7.66 -1.58
CA SER A 25 2.82 7.23 -2.07
C SER A 25 3.82 7.05 -0.94
N TRP A 26 3.77 7.95 0.04
CA TRP A 26 4.58 7.84 1.25
C TRP A 26 4.20 6.59 2.05
N TRP A 27 2.90 6.35 2.23
CA TRP A 27 2.41 5.17 2.93
C TRP A 27 2.81 3.87 2.21
N MET A 28 2.55 3.77 0.90
CA MET A 28 2.92 2.60 0.09
C MET A 28 4.42 2.34 0.12
N ARG A 29 5.27 3.38 0.15
CA ARG A 29 6.71 3.22 0.28
C ARG A 29 7.09 2.51 1.59
N LEU A 30 6.49 2.91 2.72
CA LEU A 30 6.75 2.30 4.02
C LEU A 30 6.22 0.86 4.09
N LEU A 31 5.00 0.62 3.59
CA LEU A 31 4.40 -0.71 3.55
C LEU A 31 5.24 -1.68 2.71
N CYS A 32 5.55 -1.30 1.46
CA CYS A 32 6.35 -2.13 0.57
C CYS A 32 7.75 -2.41 1.14
N GLN A 33 8.37 -1.42 1.80
CA GLN A 33 9.65 -1.61 2.46
C GLN A 33 9.55 -2.65 3.59
N HIS A 34 8.54 -2.51 4.47
CA HIS A 34 8.36 -3.42 5.60
C HIS A 34 8.14 -4.87 5.15
N VAL A 35 7.21 -5.06 4.19
CA VAL A 35 6.92 -6.39 3.64
C VAL A 35 8.15 -6.98 2.93
N GLY A 36 8.83 -6.18 2.10
CA GLY A 36 10.00 -6.66 1.36
C GLY A 36 11.17 -7.04 2.26
N GLN A 37 11.45 -6.25 3.32
CA GLN A 37 12.49 -6.59 4.30
C GLN A 37 12.16 -7.87 5.06
N ARG A 38 10.90 -8.02 5.49
CA ARG A 38 10.44 -9.21 6.20
C ARG A 38 10.55 -10.46 5.32
N ALA A 39 10.04 -10.40 4.09
CA ALA A 39 10.05 -11.52 3.17
C ALA A 39 11.49 -11.96 2.82
N ASN A 40 12.38 -11.00 2.50
CA ASN A 40 13.80 -11.29 2.25
C ASN A 40 14.49 -11.94 3.47
N HIS A 41 14.16 -11.50 4.68
CA HIS A 41 14.68 -12.10 5.91
C HIS A 41 14.18 -13.54 6.09
N GLU A 42 12.90 -13.80 5.84
CA GLU A 42 12.30 -15.14 5.94
C GLU A 42 12.88 -16.12 4.90
N THR A 43 13.18 -15.64 3.69
CA THR A 43 13.75 -16.48 2.62
C THR A 43 15.29 -16.50 2.60
N LYS A 44 15.96 -15.72 3.46
CA LYS A 44 17.42 -15.52 3.47
C LYS A 44 17.96 -14.98 2.14
N GLU A 45 17.13 -14.24 1.41
CA GLU A 45 17.48 -13.58 0.15
C GLU A 45 17.95 -12.14 0.39
N THR A 46 18.65 -11.57 -0.58
CA THR A 46 19.05 -10.15 -0.56
C THR A 46 18.60 -9.45 -1.84
N GLY A 47 18.37 -8.14 -1.76
CA GLY A 47 18.03 -7.33 -2.93
C GLY A 47 16.55 -6.97 -3.04
N LYS A 48 16.10 -6.75 -4.27
CA LYS A 48 14.81 -6.13 -4.58
C LYS A 48 13.69 -7.18 -4.53
N PHE A 49 12.79 -7.04 -3.55
CA PHE A 49 11.63 -7.93 -3.41
C PHE A 49 10.52 -7.64 -4.44
N TRP A 50 10.15 -6.37 -4.64
CA TRP A 50 9.07 -5.97 -5.55
C TRP A 50 9.58 -5.73 -6.96
N GLU A 51 8.96 -6.29 -7.98
CA GLU A 51 9.36 -6.10 -9.39
C GLU A 51 9.27 -4.62 -9.85
N ALA A 52 8.20 -3.92 -9.47
CA ALA A 52 7.91 -2.56 -9.91
C ALA A 52 7.38 -1.67 -8.78
N ARG A 53 7.21 -0.38 -9.08
CA ARG A 53 6.54 0.58 -8.18
C ARG A 53 5.05 0.28 -8.12
N PHE A 54 4.41 0.61 -7.00
CA PHE A 54 2.96 0.52 -6.89
C PHE A 54 2.28 1.44 -7.93
N ARG A 55 1.09 1.04 -8.38
CA ARG A 55 0.23 1.81 -9.28
C ARG A 55 -1.06 2.15 -8.56
N ALA A 56 -1.49 3.40 -8.64
CA ALA A 56 -2.79 3.84 -8.14
C ALA A 56 -3.59 4.43 -9.29
N VAL A 57 -4.82 3.96 -9.46
CA VAL A 57 -5.77 4.42 -10.49
C VAL A 57 -6.99 4.98 -9.77
N ARG A 58 -7.44 6.16 -10.19
CA ARG A 58 -8.66 6.77 -9.66
C ARG A 58 -9.87 6.14 -10.34
N LEU A 59 -10.81 5.64 -9.54
CA LEU A 59 -12.10 5.14 -10.00
C LEU A 59 -13.09 6.30 -9.90
N LEU A 60 -13.50 6.85 -11.04
CA LEU A 60 -14.27 8.09 -11.11
C LEU A 60 -15.78 7.86 -11.26
N ASP A 61 -16.18 6.64 -11.66
CA ASP A 61 -17.55 6.27 -11.93
C ASP A 61 -17.84 4.83 -11.45
N GLU A 62 -19.12 4.49 -11.38
CA GLU A 62 -19.58 3.18 -10.89
C GLU A 62 -19.15 2.02 -11.80
N SER A 63 -19.01 2.27 -13.10
CA SER A 63 -18.57 1.24 -14.04
C SER A 63 -17.09 0.89 -13.82
N ALA A 64 -16.24 1.89 -13.56
CA ALA A 64 -14.84 1.71 -13.18
C ALA A 64 -14.72 0.99 -11.83
N LEU A 65 -15.60 1.30 -10.87
CA LEU A 65 -15.64 0.60 -9.59
C LEU A 65 -16.01 -0.88 -9.77
N LEU A 66 -17.09 -1.17 -10.51
CA LEU A 66 -17.53 -2.54 -10.76
C LEU A 66 -16.47 -3.36 -11.50
N ALA A 67 -15.82 -2.77 -12.50
CA ALA A 67 -14.73 -3.39 -13.22
C ALA A 67 -13.52 -3.68 -12.31
N CYS A 68 -13.20 -2.77 -11.38
CA CYS A 68 -12.12 -2.97 -10.41
C CYS A 68 -12.41 -4.15 -9.46
N VAL A 69 -13.63 -4.20 -8.90
CA VAL A 69 -14.05 -5.30 -8.00
C VAL A 69 -14.01 -6.63 -8.74
N ALA A 70 -14.63 -6.72 -9.93
CA ALA A 70 -14.59 -7.93 -10.74
C ALA A 70 -13.16 -8.36 -11.08
N TYR A 71 -12.26 -7.41 -11.38
CA TYR A 71 -10.86 -7.72 -11.64
C TYR A 71 -10.15 -8.29 -10.40
N VAL A 72 -10.43 -7.77 -9.21
CA VAL A 72 -9.86 -8.28 -7.95
C VAL A 72 -10.35 -9.70 -7.68
N ASP A 73 -11.65 -9.94 -7.79
CA ASP A 73 -12.27 -11.24 -7.52
C ASP A 73 -11.83 -12.32 -8.52
N LEU A 74 -11.59 -11.93 -9.78
CA LEU A 74 -11.14 -12.82 -10.84
C LEU A 74 -9.63 -13.04 -10.89
N ASN A 75 -8.83 -12.31 -10.08
CA ASN A 75 -7.37 -12.48 -10.10
C ASN A 75 -6.88 -13.87 -9.68
N PRO A 76 -7.44 -14.53 -8.65
CA PRO A 76 -7.08 -15.90 -8.30
C PRO A 76 -7.30 -16.89 -9.46
N ILE A 77 -8.43 -16.75 -10.17
CA ILE A 77 -8.73 -17.57 -11.36
C ILE A 77 -7.72 -17.28 -12.46
N ARG A 78 -7.43 -16.00 -12.72
CA ARG A 78 -6.43 -15.58 -13.72
C ARG A 78 -5.03 -16.09 -13.40
N ALA A 79 -4.69 -16.23 -12.12
CA ALA A 79 -3.44 -16.78 -11.64
C ALA A 79 -3.43 -18.32 -11.58
N ALA A 80 -4.51 -18.99 -12.02
CA ALA A 80 -4.73 -20.42 -11.92
C ALA A 80 -4.62 -20.98 -10.48
N LEU A 81 -4.98 -20.14 -9.49
CA LEU A 81 -5.03 -20.52 -8.07
C LEU A 81 -6.42 -21.00 -7.63
N ALA A 82 -7.45 -20.74 -8.43
CA ALA A 82 -8.83 -21.15 -8.18
C ALA A 82 -9.59 -21.41 -9.50
N GLU A 83 -10.63 -22.25 -9.46
CA GLU A 83 -11.50 -22.54 -10.61
C GLU A 83 -12.80 -21.73 -10.59
N LEU A 84 -13.24 -21.27 -9.41
CA LEU A 84 -14.48 -20.55 -9.18
C LEU A 84 -14.23 -19.32 -8.29
N ILE A 85 -15.11 -18.33 -8.37
CA ILE A 85 -15.15 -17.17 -7.47
C ILE A 85 -15.79 -17.64 -6.15
N GLU A 86 -15.32 -17.12 -5.02
CA GLU A 86 -15.95 -17.35 -3.70
C GLU A 86 -17.37 -16.78 -3.60
#